data_AF-A0A1E5BBA4-F1
#
_entry.id   AF-A0A1E5BBA4-F1
#
_cell.length_a   1.000
_cell.length_b   1.000
_cell.length_c   1.000
_cell.angle_alpha   90.00
_cell.angle_beta   90.00
_cell.angle_gamma   90.00
#
_symmetry.space_group_name_H-M   'P 1'
#
loop_
_entity.id
_entity.type
_entity.pdbx_description
1 polymer ?
#
loop_
_entity_poly.entity_id
_entity_poly.type
_entity_poly.pdbx_seq_one_letter_code
_entity_poly.pdbx_strand_id
1 'polypeptide(L)'
;MNKHLMVGTIAGTLALTSLPSFAHSKEKGPIHYSGPVEITTIKAINANTKTFSDNDVIVEGTLTKQLAADQFMFNDGTGEILIDLDDINIQSPIDQTTRVRLFGEYEGGAKPEIEVDHLILL
;
A
#
# COMPACT_ATOMS: atom_id res chain seq x y z
N MET A 1 -67.18 -13.33 -0.75
CA MET A 1 -67.62 -14.74 -0.66
C MET A 1 -67.44 -15.36 -2.04
N ASN A 2 -66.46 -16.26 -2.20
CA ASN A 2 -66.46 -17.45 -3.07
C ASN A 2 -65.16 -18.24 -2.85
N LYS A 3 -65.29 -19.56 -2.90
CA LYS A 3 -64.49 -20.59 -2.23
C LYS A 3 -64.08 -21.62 -3.27
N HIS A 4 -62.80 -22.01 -3.34
CA HIS A 4 -62.31 -23.25 -3.96
C HIS A 4 -60.99 -23.64 -3.23
N LEU A 5 -60.96 -24.72 -2.43
CA LEU A 5 -60.65 -26.12 -2.79
C LEU A 5 -59.13 -26.34 -3.00
N MET A 6 -58.33 -26.79 -2.02
CA MET A 6 -58.06 -28.15 -1.46
C MET A 6 -56.93 -28.92 -2.19
N VAL A 7 -56.06 -29.56 -1.38
CA VAL A 7 -55.03 -30.62 -1.69
C VAL A 7 -53.74 -30.11 -2.36
N GLY A 8 -52.50 -30.38 -1.96
CA GLY A 8 -51.87 -31.32 -1.02
C GLY A 8 -50.72 -32.04 -1.75
N THR A 9 -49.45 -31.93 -1.31
CA THR A 9 -48.34 -32.88 -1.64
C THR A 9 -47.15 -32.65 -0.70
N ILE A 10 -46.65 -33.73 -0.11
CA ILE A 10 -45.41 -33.85 0.67
C ILE A 10 -44.30 -34.34 -0.27
N ALA A 11 -43.13 -33.71 -0.28
CA ALA A 11 -41.87 -34.37 -0.67
C ALA A 11 -40.67 -33.53 -0.20
N GLY A 12 -39.88 -34.11 0.72
CA GLY A 12 -38.70 -33.49 1.30
C GLY A 12 -37.56 -33.33 0.29
N THR A 13 -36.85 -32.21 0.38
CA THR A 13 -35.60 -32.00 -0.33
C THR A 13 -34.47 -31.94 0.70
N LEU A 14 -33.49 -32.82 0.56
CA LEU A 14 -32.27 -32.86 1.36
C LEU A 14 -31.52 -31.52 1.25
N ALA A 15 -31.37 -30.81 2.36
CA ALA A 15 -30.43 -29.71 2.45
C ALA A 15 -29.02 -30.27 2.65
N LEU A 16 -28.23 -30.36 1.57
CA LEU A 16 -26.78 -30.48 1.69
C LEU A 16 -26.23 -29.15 2.19
N THR A 17 -26.03 -29.02 3.50
CA THR A 17 -25.31 -27.88 4.07
C THR A 17 -23.82 -28.10 3.81
N SER A 18 -23.28 -27.40 2.81
CA SER A 18 -21.84 -27.27 2.62
C SER A 18 -21.23 -26.59 3.86
N LEU A 19 -20.42 -27.31 4.63
CA LEU A 19 -19.62 -26.72 5.69
C LEU A 19 -18.51 -25.87 5.05
N PRO A 20 -18.34 -24.59 5.41
CA PRO A 20 -17.16 -23.84 5.01
C PRO A 20 -15.95 -24.43 5.75
N SER A 21 -15.00 -25.00 4.99
CA SER A 21 -13.67 -25.32 5.49
C SER A 21 -12.92 -24.02 5.74
N PHE A 22 -12.81 -23.61 7.00
CA PHE A 22 -11.95 -22.49 7.38
C PHE A 22 -10.48 -22.95 7.28
N ALA A 23 -9.87 -22.73 6.12
CA ALA A 23 -8.42 -22.74 6.00
C ALA A 23 -7.90 -21.56 6.84
N HIS A 24 -7.24 -21.86 7.96
CA HIS A 24 -6.64 -20.86 8.83
C HIS A 24 -5.29 -20.45 8.22
N SER A 25 -5.30 -19.63 7.16
CA SER A 25 -4.09 -18.90 6.76
C SER A 25 -3.73 -17.99 7.93
N LYS A 26 -2.54 -18.17 8.50
CA LYS A 26 -1.97 -17.19 9.43
C LYS A 26 -1.55 -15.99 8.60
N GLU A 27 -2.50 -15.16 8.18
CA GLU A 27 -2.19 -13.83 7.70
C GLU A 27 -1.58 -13.06 8.88
N LYS A 28 -0.33 -12.64 8.71
CA LYS A 28 0.29 -11.71 9.65
C LYS A 28 -0.48 -10.40 9.48
N GLY A 29 -1.13 -9.95 10.55
CA GLY A 29 -1.79 -8.65 10.56
C GLY A 29 -0.78 -7.52 10.30
N PRO A 30 -1.26 -6.35 9.82
CA PRO A 30 -0.41 -5.20 9.57
C PRO A 30 0.34 -4.76 10.83
N ILE A 31 1.61 -4.38 10.68
CA ILE A 31 2.41 -3.77 11.75
C ILE A 31 2.06 -2.28 11.80
N HIS A 32 1.59 -1.81 12.95
CA HIS A 32 1.30 -0.39 13.19
C HIS A 32 2.29 0.17 14.22
N TYR A 33 3.44 0.64 13.76
CA TYR A 33 4.47 1.26 14.60
C TYR A 33 4.53 2.77 14.34
N SER A 34 4.19 3.57 15.34
CA SER A 34 4.19 5.04 15.28
C SER A 34 5.28 5.68 16.14
N GLY A 35 6.29 4.90 16.54
CA GLY A 35 7.43 5.39 17.32
C GLY A 35 8.48 6.09 16.46
N PRO A 36 9.59 6.53 17.08
CA PRO A 36 10.73 7.08 16.35
C PRO A 36 11.27 6.07 15.35
N VAL A 37 11.68 6.58 14.20
CA VAL A 37 12.35 5.84 13.14
C VAL A 37 13.50 6.69 12.61
N GLU A 38 14.57 6.05 12.15
CA GLU A 38 15.70 6.75 11.55
C GLU A 38 15.34 7.16 10.13
N ILE A 39 15.43 8.46 9.83
CA ILE A 39 15.08 9.04 8.54
C ILE A 39 16.35 9.33 7.74
N THR A 40 16.40 8.79 6.53
CA THR A 40 17.40 9.14 5.52
C THR A 40 16.95 10.39 4.77
N THR A 41 17.91 11.26 4.43
CA THR A 41 17.63 12.44 3.59
C THR A 41 17.94 12.14 2.13
N ILE A 42 17.20 12.75 1.21
CA ILE A 42 17.46 12.64 -0.23
C ILE A 42 18.86 13.16 -0.58
N LYS A 43 19.33 14.20 0.10
CA LYS A 43 20.72 14.65 -0.02
C LYS A 43 21.74 13.57 0.34
N ALA A 44 21.49 12.77 1.38
CA ALA A 44 22.40 11.69 1.77
C ALA A 44 22.43 10.55 0.73
N ILE A 45 21.26 10.17 0.21
CA ILE A 45 21.13 9.20 -0.88
C ILE A 45 21.92 9.66 -2.10
N ASN A 46 21.68 10.89 -2.56
CA ASN A 46 22.33 11.48 -3.72
C ASN A 46 23.85 11.64 -3.55
N ALA A 47 24.33 11.87 -2.32
CA ALA A 47 25.77 11.99 -2.05
C ALA A 47 26.50 10.65 -2.09
N ASN A 48 25.83 9.55 -1.75
CA ASN A 48 26.44 8.23 -1.58
C ASN A 48 25.61 7.11 -2.22
N THR A 49 25.22 7.28 -3.48
CA THR A 49 24.29 6.37 -4.18
C THR A 49 24.72 4.90 -4.13
N LYS A 50 26.03 4.61 -4.19
CA LYS A 50 26.56 3.24 -4.08
C LYS A 50 26.36 2.58 -2.71
N THR A 51 26.25 3.38 -1.66
CA THR A 51 26.00 2.89 -0.29
C THR A 51 24.54 2.54 -0.08
N PHE A 52 23.63 3.13 -0.88
CA PHE A 52 22.19 2.93 -0.77
C PHE A 52 21.62 2.00 -1.84
N SER A 53 22.36 1.70 -2.92
CA SER A 53 21.91 0.70 -3.91
C SER A 53 21.53 -0.58 -3.18
N ASP A 54 20.29 -1.03 -3.38
CA ASP A 54 19.78 -2.29 -2.84
C ASP A 54 19.63 -2.25 -1.30
N ASN A 55 19.48 -1.05 -0.71
CA ASN A 55 19.21 -0.88 0.72
C ASN A 55 17.86 -0.21 0.97
N ASP A 56 17.18 -0.72 2.00
CA ASP A 56 15.99 -0.10 2.57
C ASP A 56 16.30 1.32 3.07
N VAL A 57 15.50 2.27 2.64
CA VAL A 57 15.51 3.66 3.08
C VAL A 57 14.14 4.04 3.64
N ILE A 58 14.18 4.92 4.63
CA ILE A 58 12.98 5.53 5.20
C ILE A 58 13.12 7.03 5.03
N VAL A 59 12.23 7.65 4.27
CA VAL A 59 12.28 9.07 3.93
C VAL A 59 10.97 9.76 4.31
N GLU A 60 11.02 11.05 4.68
CA GLU A 60 9.83 11.86 4.98
C GLU A 60 9.80 13.13 4.14
N GLY A 61 8.64 13.44 3.55
CA GLY A 61 8.53 14.56 2.61
C GLY A 61 7.14 14.66 1.99
N THR A 62 7.07 15.21 0.78
CA THR A 62 5.81 15.43 0.03
C THR A 62 5.93 14.95 -1.41
N LEU A 63 4.84 14.46 -2.00
CA LEU A 63 4.74 14.17 -3.43
C LEU A 63 4.44 15.45 -4.20
N THR A 64 5.44 16.07 -4.82
CA THR A 64 5.31 17.41 -5.42
C THR A 64 4.66 17.39 -6.81
N LYS A 65 4.75 16.25 -7.52
CA LYS A 65 4.20 16.10 -8.87
C LYS A 65 4.01 14.63 -9.25
N GLN A 66 2.86 14.30 -9.85
CA GLN A 66 2.66 13.03 -10.55
C GLN A 66 3.25 13.09 -11.96
N LEU A 67 4.09 12.11 -12.30
CA LEU A 67 4.81 12.03 -13.58
C LEU A 67 4.27 10.89 -14.47
N ALA A 68 3.84 9.79 -13.85
CA ALA A 68 3.15 8.67 -14.49
C ALA A 68 2.04 8.13 -13.58
N ALA A 69 1.44 6.98 -13.92
CA ALA A 69 0.33 6.41 -13.14
C ALA A 69 0.72 6.15 -11.68
N ASP A 70 1.91 5.58 -11.51
CA ASP A 70 2.55 5.11 -10.27
C ASP A 70 3.78 5.95 -9.88
N GLN A 71 4.30 6.80 -10.77
CA GLN A 71 5.53 7.55 -10.53
C GLN A 71 5.31 9.01 -10.16
N PHE A 72 6.01 9.44 -9.10
CA PHE A 72 5.90 10.77 -8.53
C PHE A 72 7.28 11.38 -8.27
N MET A 73 7.35 12.70 -8.29
CA MET A 73 8.49 13.43 -7.72
C MET A 73 8.26 13.61 -6.24
N PHE A 74 9.25 13.23 -5.43
CA PHE A 74 9.27 13.40 -3.99
C PHE A 74 10.29 14.46 -3.59
N ASN A 75 9.97 15.22 -2.53
CA ASN A 75 10.84 16.25 -1.98
C ASN A 75 10.83 16.19 -0.44
N ASP A 76 12.01 16.12 0.18
CA ASP A 76 12.20 16.12 1.65
C ASP A 76 12.72 17.46 2.19
N GLY A 77 12.83 18.48 1.34
CA GLY A 77 13.43 19.78 1.62
C GLY A 77 14.96 19.84 1.45
N THR A 78 15.63 18.70 1.34
CA THR A 78 17.08 18.58 1.11
C THR A 78 17.43 18.23 -0.34
N GLY A 79 16.48 17.64 -1.06
CA GLY A 79 16.59 17.31 -2.47
C GLY A 79 15.28 16.73 -3.02
N GLU A 80 15.36 16.27 -4.27
CA GLU A 80 14.26 15.61 -4.96
C GLU A 80 14.72 14.27 -5.53
N ILE A 81 13.79 13.30 -5.58
CA ILE A 81 14.00 11.98 -6.18
C ILE A 81 12.70 11.45 -6.77
N LEU A 82 12.80 10.59 -7.77
CA LEU A 82 11.65 9.82 -8.26
C LEU A 82 11.25 8.77 -7.23
N ILE A 83 9.95 8.51 -7.11
CA ILE A 83 9.42 7.38 -6.37
C ILE A 83 8.49 6.59 -7.26
N ASP A 84 8.41 5.29 -7.01
CA ASP A 84 7.44 4.37 -7.60
C ASP A 84 6.47 3.86 -6.52
N LEU A 85 5.18 3.85 -6.83
CA LEU A 85 4.07 3.49 -5.93
C LEU A 85 3.20 2.36 -6.53
N ASP A 86 3.73 1.56 -7.44
CA ASP A 86 3.02 0.53 -8.21
C ASP A 86 2.15 -0.42 -7.35
N ASP A 87 2.66 -0.91 -6.22
CA ASP A 87 1.98 -1.83 -5.30
C ASP A 87 1.37 -1.15 -4.06
N ILE A 88 1.28 0.19 -4.07
CA ILE A 88 0.77 0.97 -2.94
C ILE A 88 -0.70 1.34 -3.11
N ASN A 89 -1.52 0.93 -2.15
CA ASN A 89 -2.94 1.31 -2.10
C ASN A 89 -3.18 2.42 -1.07
N ILE A 90 -3.44 3.64 -1.55
CA ILE A 90 -3.80 4.79 -0.71
C ILE A 90 -5.32 4.98 -0.72
N GLN A 91 -5.98 4.78 0.43
CA GLN A 91 -7.44 4.87 0.53
C GLN A 91 -7.98 6.30 0.53
N SER A 92 -7.12 7.27 0.86
CA SER A 92 -7.48 8.69 0.93
C SER A 92 -6.80 9.46 -0.19
N PRO A 93 -7.47 10.47 -0.79
CA PRO A 93 -6.78 11.36 -1.72
C PRO A 93 -5.66 12.09 -0.98
N ILE A 94 -4.52 12.22 -1.64
CA ILE A 94 -3.37 12.99 -1.18
C ILE A 94 -3.04 14.07 -2.20
N ASP A 95 -2.34 15.11 -1.76
CA ASP A 95 -1.92 16.23 -2.60
C ASP A 95 -0.47 16.64 -2.27
N GLN A 96 0.02 17.68 -2.94
CA GLN A 96 1.38 18.19 -2.78
C GLN A 96 1.70 18.77 -1.40
N THR A 97 0.69 18.93 -0.54
CA THR A 97 0.85 19.39 0.84
C THR A 97 0.82 18.25 1.85
N THR A 98 0.40 17.06 1.41
CA THR A 98 0.31 15.87 2.25
C THR A 98 1.70 15.36 2.57
N ARG A 99 2.07 15.37 3.85
CA ARG A 99 3.33 14.76 4.30
C ARG A 99 3.18 13.25 4.36
N VAL A 100 4.20 12.56 3.87
CA VAL A 100 4.27 11.10 3.86
C VAL A 100 5.59 10.64 4.44
N ARG A 101 5.57 9.46 5.06
CA ARG A 101 6.76 8.65 5.34
C ARG A 101 6.74 7.44 4.41
N LEU A 102 7.81 7.29 3.64
CA LEU A 102 7.98 6.19 2.69
C LEU A 102 9.00 5.21 3.26
N PHE A 103 8.73 3.93 3.12
CA PHE A 103 9.64 2.82 3.36
C PHE A 103 9.79 2.11 2.01
N GLY A 104 11.02 1.86 1.60
CA GLY A 104 11.27 1.26 0.30
C GLY A 104 12.75 1.09 0.04
N GLU A 105 13.09 0.61 -1.15
CA GLU A 105 14.46 0.36 -1.58
C GLU A 105 14.92 1.48 -2.52
N TYR A 106 16.15 1.99 -2.34
CA TYR A 106 16.74 2.87 -3.33
C TYR A 106 17.31 2.06 -4.49
N GLU A 107 16.77 2.31 -5.67
CA GLU A 107 17.21 1.72 -6.92
C GLU A 107 18.02 2.74 -7.72
N GLY A 108 19.25 2.36 -8.04
CA GLY A 108 20.20 3.21 -8.75
C GLY A 108 20.05 3.21 -10.27
N GLY A 109 21.15 3.43 -10.97
CA GLY A 109 21.21 3.27 -12.43
C GLY A 109 20.80 4.51 -13.23
N ALA A 110 20.19 4.28 -14.40
CA ALA A 110 19.88 5.35 -15.37
C ALA A 110 18.73 6.26 -14.91
N LYS A 111 17.87 5.73 -14.04
CA LYS A 111 16.71 6.43 -13.50
C LYS A 111 16.65 6.12 -12.00
N PRO A 112 17.41 6.85 -11.18
CA PRO A 112 17.38 6.64 -9.74
C PRO A 112 15.99 6.89 -9.17
N GLU A 113 15.49 5.94 -8.41
CA GLU A 113 14.17 6.01 -7.77
C GLU A 113 14.15 5.30 -6.43
N ILE A 114 13.07 5.50 -5.67
CA ILE A 114 12.74 4.68 -4.50
C ILE A 114 11.53 3.84 -4.86
N GLU A 115 11.68 2.52 -4.88
CA GLU A 115 10.56 1.58 -4.98
C GLU A 115 9.91 1.47 -3.59
N VAL A 116 8.66 1.90 -3.45
CA VAL A 116 8.01 2.04 -2.14
C VAL A 116 7.25 0.77 -1.77
N ASP A 117 7.62 0.16 -0.63
CA ASP A 117 6.92 -0.98 -0.05
C ASP A 117 5.78 -0.57 0.88
N HIS A 118 5.95 0.56 1.58
CA HIS A 118 5.00 1.03 2.57
C HIS A 118 4.96 2.55 2.67
N LEU A 119 3.75 3.09 2.84
CA LEU A 119 3.51 4.53 2.96
C LEU A 119 2.64 4.82 4.17
N ILE A 120 3.05 5.81 4.96
CA ILE A 120 2.29 6.36 6.08
C ILE A 120 2.00 7.84 5.81
N LEU A 121 0.74 8.25 5.98
CA LEU A 121 0.34 9.66 6.00
C LEU A 121 0.66 10.27 7.37
N LEU A 122 1.28 11.46 7.39
CA LEU A 122 1.74 12.16 8.61
C LEU A 122 0.85 13.34 9.02
#